data_AF-A0A5B1BE42-F1
#
_entry.id   AF-A0A5B1BE42-F1
#
_cell.length_a   1.000
_cell.length_b   1.000
_cell.length_c   1.000
_cell.angle_alpha   90.00
_cell.angle_beta   90.00
_cell.angle_gamma   90.00
#
_symmetry.space_group_name_H-M   'P 1'
#
loop_
_entity.id
_entity.type
_entity.pdbx_description
1 polymer ?
#
loop_
_entity_poly.entity_id
_entity_poly.type
_entity_poly.pdbx_seq_one_letter_code
_entity_poly.pdbx_strand_id
1 'polypeptide(L)'
;MKSKNYYLFILLFISFFKISSQECNNTIHTGEGTYYGGVAGGTFGNCSLPVVTGDFLHCALNNFDYDGSTACGACIEVTGARGSVTLKVVDRCPECASGDVDMTQEAFAMIADVIDGRVPISWKFVPCTENTNSPSIKINFKEGSSQFWTAIQFRDINHAIAKMEYQNPDTSWKAINRELFNFFIETSGIPSPMNLRITSVLNEELIFENIELNLAQDFDTGLQFSTPAECNEALTEALTTTLFPNPTSGIINITTKNTTPWKLFNNSGKTLRQGTAKRIDVSSFPKGIYYILVENKKTVKMIKQ
;
A
#
# COMPACT_ATOMS: atom_id res chain seq x y z
N MET A 1 -25.85 40.57 59.56
CA MET A 1 -26.00 39.81 58.30
C MET A 1 -25.41 40.63 57.16
N LYS A 2 -24.25 40.23 56.63
CA LYS A 2 -23.76 40.68 55.31
C LYS A 2 -23.20 39.44 54.60
N SER A 3 -23.98 38.93 53.65
CA SER A 3 -23.61 37.83 52.77
C SER A 3 -22.49 38.31 51.82
N LYS A 4 -21.39 37.55 51.71
CA LYS A 4 -20.39 37.71 50.66
C LYS A 4 -20.67 36.64 49.61
N ASN A 5 -21.15 37.07 48.44
CA ASN A 5 -21.28 36.20 47.27
C ASN A 5 -19.90 36.00 46.64
N TYR A 6 -19.41 34.77 46.61
CA TYR A 6 -18.25 34.37 45.82
C TYR A 6 -18.75 33.90 44.45
N TYR A 7 -18.42 34.64 43.39
CA TYR A 7 -18.64 34.21 42.03
C TYR A 7 -17.53 33.23 41.62
N LEU A 8 -17.91 31.97 41.37
CA LEU A 8 -17.04 30.93 40.82
C LEU A 8 -16.92 31.16 39.31
N PHE A 9 -15.76 31.66 38.85
CA PHE A 9 -15.43 31.76 37.43
C PHE A 9 -14.99 30.39 36.91
N ILE A 10 -15.87 29.72 36.15
CA ILE A 10 -15.52 28.50 35.41
C ILE A 10 -14.84 28.94 34.10
N LEU A 11 -13.52 28.82 34.05
CA LEU A 11 -12.73 28.97 32.82
C LEU A 11 -12.98 27.74 31.93
N LEU A 12 -13.85 27.90 30.93
CA LEU A 12 -14.03 26.92 29.86
C LEU A 12 -12.76 26.95 28.97
N PHE A 13 -11.88 25.96 29.12
CA PHE A 13 -10.81 25.71 28.17
C PHE A 13 -11.43 25.15 26.88
N ILE A 14 -11.64 26.02 25.89
CA ILE A 14 -11.99 25.60 24.54
C ILE A 14 -10.71 25.02 23.92
N SER A 15 -10.58 23.70 23.91
CA SER A 15 -9.54 23.00 23.15
C SER A 15 -9.82 23.21 21.67
N PHE A 16 -9.05 24.10 21.03
CA PHE A 16 -9.00 24.16 19.58
C PHE A 16 -8.26 22.92 19.07
N PHE A 17 -8.98 21.85 18.75
CA PHE A 17 -8.43 20.81 17.89
C PHE A 17 -8.09 21.46 16.56
N LYS A 18 -6.79 21.61 16.27
CA LYS A 18 -6.33 21.90 14.91
C LYS A 18 -6.71 20.70 14.06
N ILE A 19 -7.79 20.82 13.30
CA ILE A 19 -8.08 19.93 12.18
C ILE A 19 -7.02 20.28 11.13
N SER A 20 -5.89 19.59 11.15
CA SER A 20 -4.96 19.61 10.02
C SER A 20 -5.68 18.92 8.88
N SER A 21 -5.90 19.60 7.76
CA SER A 21 -6.29 18.91 6.52
C SER A 21 -5.18 17.92 6.19
N GLN A 22 -5.55 16.65 6.06
CA GLN A 22 -4.66 15.57 5.69
C GLN A 22 -4.44 15.67 4.17
N GLU A 23 -3.45 16.46 3.74
CA GLU A 23 -3.23 16.75 2.32
C GLU A 23 -2.50 15.59 1.62
N CYS A 24 -3.04 15.15 0.50
CA CYS A 24 -2.46 14.07 -0.30
C CYS A 24 -1.18 14.52 -0.99
N ASN A 25 -0.17 13.65 -0.99
CA ASN A 25 1.02 13.89 -1.80
C ASN A 25 0.70 13.70 -3.30
N ASN A 26 0.44 14.80 -3.99
CA ASN A 26 0.18 14.82 -5.44
C ASN A 26 1.44 15.03 -6.29
N THR A 27 2.63 14.90 -5.70
CA THR A 27 3.90 15.01 -6.42
C THR A 27 3.98 13.93 -7.49
N ILE A 28 4.18 14.36 -8.73
CA ILE A 28 4.43 13.46 -9.85
C ILE A 28 5.93 13.33 -10.00
N HIS A 29 6.40 12.10 -9.91
CA HIS A 29 7.76 11.68 -10.21
C HIS A 29 7.83 11.25 -11.68
N THR A 30 9.00 11.41 -12.29
CA THR A 30 9.27 10.97 -13.66
C THR A 30 10.61 10.27 -13.70
N GLY A 31 10.71 9.20 -14.49
CA GLY A 31 11.93 8.42 -14.65
C GLY A 31 11.71 7.32 -15.67
N GLU A 32 12.50 6.27 -15.60
CA GLU A 32 12.39 5.10 -16.46
C GLU A 32 11.79 3.91 -15.69
N GLY A 33 10.89 3.19 -16.33
CA GLY A 33 10.39 1.90 -15.87
C GLY A 33 11.24 0.79 -16.46
N THR A 34 11.63 -0.19 -15.64
CA THR A 34 12.20 -1.48 -16.07
C THR A 34 11.45 -2.63 -15.41
N TYR A 35 11.87 -3.86 -15.69
CA TYR A 35 11.36 -5.01 -14.98
C TYR A 35 12.42 -6.06 -14.67
N TYR A 36 12.13 -6.85 -13.65
CA TYR A 36 12.92 -8.01 -13.25
C TYR A 36 12.07 -9.29 -13.25
N GLY A 37 12.73 -10.45 -13.23
CA GLY A 37 12.07 -11.74 -13.06
C GLY A 37 11.95 -12.12 -11.58
N GLY A 38 10.73 -12.44 -11.11
CA GLY A 38 10.48 -12.95 -9.75
C GLY A 38 10.04 -11.88 -8.75
N VAL A 39 10.58 -11.96 -7.52
CA VAL A 39 10.59 -10.87 -6.51
C VAL A 39 12.05 -10.42 -6.41
N ALA A 40 12.32 -9.14 -6.66
CA ALA A 40 13.68 -8.62 -6.57
C ALA A 40 14.11 -8.70 -5.09
N GLY A 41 15.39 -8.94 -4.84
CA GLY A 41 15.94 -8.96 -3.47
C GLY A 41 15.62 -10.17 -2.57
N GLY A 42 14.98 -11.26 -3.06
CA GLY A 42 14.76 -12.51 -2.30
C GLY A 42 13.29 -12.91 -2.18
N THR A 43 12.91 -13.72 -1.17
CA THR A 43 11.52 -14.21 -1.01
C THR A 43 10.52 -13.10 -0.60
N PHE A 44 10.99 -11.98 -0.05
CA PHE A 44 10.14 -10.91 0.53
C PHE A 44 10.54 -9.47 0.13
N GLY A 45 11.52 -9.34 -0.78
CA GLY A 45 12.18 -8.07 -1.06
C GLY A 45 12.86 -7.43 0.16
N ASN A 46 13.48 -6.28 -0.05
CA ASN A 46 14.15 -5.51 0.97
C ASN A 46 13.16 -5.00 2.02
N CYS A 47 11.88 -4.76 1.68
CA CYS A 47 10.86 -4.38 2.68
C CYS A 47 10.48 -5.51 3.64
N SER A 48 10.96 -6.75 3.43
CA SER A 48 10.60 -7.91 4.25
C SER A 48 9.08 -8.11 4.40
N LEU A 49 8.31 -7.74 3.36
CA LEU A 49 6.86 -7.85 3.36
C LEU A 49 6.46 -9.19 2.72
N PRO A 50 5.44 -9.89 3.25
CA PRO A 50 4.94 -11.09 2.62
C PRO A 50 4.37 -10.76 1.23
N VAL A 51 4.90 -11.41 0.20
CA VAL A 51 4.34 -11.39 -1.16
C VAL A 51 3.70 -12.75 -1.41
N VAL A 52 2.38 -12.77 -1.59
CA VAL A 52 1.65 -14.02 -1.81
C VAL A 52 2.02 -14.59 -3.18
N THR A 53 2.14 -15.91 -3.28
CA THR A 53 2.39 -16.56 -4.57
C THR A 53 1.36 -16.14 -5.62
N GLY A 54 1.85 -15.64 -6.77
CA GLY A 54 1.00 -15.12 -7.84
C GLY A 54 0.49 -13.70 -7.62
N ASP A 55 0.98 -12.99 -6.60
CA ASP A 55 0.98 -11.54 -6.61
C ASP A 55 2.14 -11.06 -7.50
N PHE A 56 1.81 -10.16 -8.42
CA PHE A 56 2.76 -9.55 -9.33
C PHE A 56 2.58 -8.02 -9.39
N LEU A 57 1.67 -7.45 -8.60
CA LEU A 57 1.41 -6.00 -8.61
C LEU A 57 2.29 -5.30 -7.59
N HIS A 58 3.60 -5.45 -7.77
CA HIS A 58 4.59 -4.88 -6.87
C HIS A 58 5.83 -4.39 -7.62
N CYS A 59 6.62 -3.54 -6.95
CA CYS A 59 7.82 -2.94 -7.51
C CYS A 59 8.92 -2.72 -6.47
N ALA A 60 10.10 -2.43 -6.98
CA ALA A 60 11.25 -1.92 -6.27
C ALA A 60 11.46 -0.43 -6.61
N LEU A 61 11.76 0.38 -5.61
CA LEU A 61 12.12 1.79 -5.78
C LEU A 61 13.61 2.02 -5.62
N ASN A 62 14.13 3.05 -6.29
CA ASN A 62 15.51 3.51 -6.12
C ASN A 62 15.80 4.01 -4.69
N ASN A 63 17.07 4.20 -4.33
CA ASN A 63 17.46 4.61 -2.98
C ASN A 63 16.82 5.92 -2.48
N PHE A 64 16.56 6.88 -3.38
CA PHE A 64 16.01 8.18 -3.00
C PHE A 64 14.52 8.07 -2.72
N ASP A 65 13.77 7.44 -3.61
CA ASP A 65 12.32 7.30 -3.50
C ASP A 65 11.89 6.16 -2.54
N TYR A 66 12.78 5.20 -2.26
CA TYR A 66 12.62 4.22 -1.19
C TYR A 66 12.65 4.87 0.21
N ASP A 67 13.30 6.04 0.31
CA ASP A 67 13.37 6.91 1.50
C ASP A 67 13.62 6.14 2.80
N GLY A 68 14.71 5.38 2.86
CA GLY A 68 15.09 4.64 4.07
C GLY A 68 14.06 3.60 4.52
N SER A 69 13.23 3.07 3.60
CA SER A 69 12.07 2.18 3.82
C SER A 69 10.78 2.86 4.28
N THR A 70 10.72 4.21 4.25
CA THR A 70 9.46 4.95 4.41
C THR A 70 8.41 4.48 3.39
N ALA A 71 8.83 4.23 2.14
CA ALA A 71 7.95 3.82 1.05
C ALA A 71 7.44 2.37 1.16
N CYS A 72 8.01 1.53 2.03
CA CYS A 72 7.64 0.12 2.12
C CYS A 72 6.15 -0.07 2.48
N GLY A 73 5.46 -0.90 1.69
CA GLY A 73 4.04 -1.18 1.85
C GLY A 73 3.12 -0.09 1.29
N ALA A 74 3.65 1.07 0.91
CA ALA A 74 2.90 2.10 0.19
C ALA A 74 2.58 1.64 -1.24
N CYS A 75 1.59 2.28 -1.85
CA CYS A 75 1.22 2.04 -3.23
C CYS A 75 1.57 3.25 -4.11
N ILE A 76 2.00 2.96 -5.33
CA ILE A 76 2.26 3.97 -6.37
C ILE A 76 1.41 3.66 -7.60
N GLU A 77 0.93 4.69 -8.28
CA GLU A 77 0.33 4.56 -9.60
C GLU A 77 1.38 4.89 -10.64
N VAL A 78 1.81 3.89 -11.42
CA VAL A 78 2.79 4.04 -12.49
C VAL A 78 2.06 4.15 -13.82
N THR A 79 2.40 5.15 -14.61
CA THR A 79 1.82 5.43 -15.93
C THR A 79 2.89 5.35 -17.01
N GLY A 80 2.63 4.53 -18.03
CA GLY A 80 3.44 4.40 -19.24
C GLY A 80 2.59 4.51 -20.50
N ALA A 81 3.16 4.16 -21.66
CA ALA A 81 2.52 4.33 -22.96
C ALA A 81 1.22 3.52 -23.15
N ARG A 82 1.03 2.42 -22.41
CA ARG A 82 -0.17 1.56 -22.50
C ARG A 82 -1.25 1.86 -21.47
N GLY A 83 -0.97 2.73 -20.49
CA GLY A 83 -1.91 3.07 -19.42
C GLY A 83 -1.22 3.10 -18.06
N SER A 84 -2.01 2.86 -17.00
CA SER A 84 -1.54 2.94 -15.62
C SER A 84 -1.80 1.64 -14.85
N VAL A 85 -0.94 1.40 -13.86
CA VAL A 85 -1.04 0.27 -12.92
C VAL A 85 -0.68 0.74 -11.51
N THR A 86 -1.43 0.27 -10.52
CA THR A 86 -1.09 0.49 -9.10
C THR A 86 -0.21 -0.65 -8.62
N LEU A 87 0.94 -0.32 -8.02
CA LEU A 87 1.92 -1.29 -7.53
C LEU A 87 2.21 -1.05 -6.06
N LYS A 88 2.37 -2.12 -5.29
CA LYS A 88 2.87 -2.08 -3.92
C LYS A 88 4.40 -2.03 -3.92
N VAL A 89 4.98 -1.12 -3.13
CA VAL A 89 6.43 -1.06 -2.93
C VAL A 89 6.84 -2.15 -1.94
N VAL A 90 7.56 -3.16 -2.42
CA VAL A 90 8.00 -4.32 -1.61
C VAL A 90 9.52 -4.49 -1.58
N ASP A 91 10.24 -3.75 -2.42
CA ASP A 91 11.68 -3.91 -2.56
C ASP A 91 12.39 -2.59 -2.87
N ARG A 92 13.72 -2.65 -2.93
CA ARG A 92 14.63 -1.57 -3.24
C ARG A 92 15.51 -1.99 -4.43
N CYS A 93 15.68 -1.07 -5.38
CA CYS A 93 16.62 -1.19 -6.50
C CYS A 93 17.78 -0.20 -6.27
N PRO A 94 18.87 -0.60 -5.59
CA PRO A 94 19.93 0.33 -5.22
C PRO A 94 20.65 0.99 -6.41
N GLU A 95 20.65 0.33 -7.57
CA GLU A 95 21.28 0.77 -8.81
C GLU A 95 20.39 1.69 -9.67
N CYS A 96 19.09 1.75 -9.39
CA CYS A 96 18.13 2.57 -10.12
C CYS A 96 18.35 4.07 -9.86
N ALA A 97 18.10 4.90 -10.87
CA ALA A 97 18.17 6.36 -10.72
C ALA A 97 16.96 6.91 -9.95
N SER A 98 17.06 8.15 -9.45
CA SER A 98 15.92 8.86 -8.87
C SER A 98 14.78 8.95 -9.90
N GLY A 99 13.54 8.64 -9.48
CA GLY A 99 12.37 8.55 -10.35
C GLY A 99 12.18 7.21 -11.06
N ASP A 100 13.21 6.35 -11.14
CA ASP A 100 13.08 5.03 -11.77
C ASP A 100 12.28 4.05 -10.90
N VAL A 101 11.51 3.18 -11.55
CA VAL A 101 10.72 2.12 -10.93
C VAL A 101 11.02 0.79 -11.61
N ASP A 102 11.48 -0.19 -10.84
CA ASP A 102 11.73 -1.55 -11.33
C ASP A 102 10.59 -2.46 -10.89
N MET A 103 9.74 -2.89 -11.84
CA MET A 103 8.50 -3.60 -11.53
C MET A 103 8.59 -5.08 -11.92
N THR A 104 7.58 -5.88 -11.57
CA THR A 104 7.49 -7.23 -12.14
C THR A 104 7.28 -7.14 -13.66
N GLN A 105 7.71 -8.17 -14.40
CA GLN A 105 7.47 -8.24 -15.84
C GLN A 105 5.95 -8.16 -16.17
N GLU A 106 5.11 -8.75 -15.32
CA GLU A 106 3.66 -8.71 -15.42
C GLU A 106 3.11 -7.29 -15.30
N ALA A 107 3.56 -6.53 -14.30
CA ALA A 107 3.18 -5.13 -14.10
C ALA A 107 3.67 -4.26 -15.27
N PHE A 108 4.90 -4.48 -15.71
CA PHE A 108 5.51 -3.75 -16.82
C PHE A 108 4.71 -3.90 -18.11
N ALA A 109 4.26 -5.11 -18.40
CA ALA A 109 3.45 -5.37 -19.59
C ALA A 109 2.11 -4.61 -19.62
N MET A 110 1.62 -4.16 -18.46
CA MET A 110 0.40 -3.35 -18.36
C MET A 110 0.65 -1.90 -18.81
N ILE A 111 1.89 -1.42 -18.74
CA ILE A 111 2.25 -0.03 -19.05
C ILE A 111 3.12 0.12 -20.31
N ALA A 112 3.76 -0.96 -20.80
CA ALA A 112 4.59 -0.96 -22.02
C ALA A 112 4.70 -2.34 -22.71
N ASP A 113 5.35 -2.41 -23.87
CA ASP A 113 5.73 -3.70 -24.47
C ASP A 113 6.96 -4.26 -23.77
N VAL A 114 6.89 -5.52 -23.35
CA VAL A 114 7.99 -6.19 -22.64
C VAL A 114 9.28 -6.19 -23.48
N ILE A 115 9.17 -6.22 -24.82
CA ILE A 115 10.33 -6.18 -25.71
C ILE A 115 11.11 -4.85 -25.63
N ASP A 116 10.46 -3.77 -25.20
CA ASP A 116 11.10 -2.46 -25.08
C ASP A 116 12.11 -2.45 -23.92
N GLY A 117 11.90 -3.29 -22.89
CA GLY A 117 12.84 -3.51 -21.77
C GLY A 117 12.94 -2.36 -20.77
N ARG A 118 12.91 -1.12 -21.26
CA ARG A 118 12.99 0.12 -20.51
C ARG A 118 12.16 1.19 -21.23
N VAL A 119 11.32 1.91 -20.50
CA VAL A 119 10.47 2.97 -21.07
C VAL A 119 10.36 4.18 -20.15
N PRO A 120 10.09 5.38 -20.68
CA PRO A 120 9.76 6.53 -19.85
C PRO A 120 8.43 6.30 -19.13
N ILE A 121 8.39 6.67 -17.85
CA ILE A 121 7.22 6.59 -16.98
C ILE A 121 7.02 7.88 -16.18
N SER A 122 5.80 8.04 -15.67
CA SER A 122 5.50 8.96 -14.56
C SER A 122 4.75 8.22 -13.48
N TRP A 123 4.90 8.63 -12.23
CA TRP A 123 4.21 7.97 -11.11
C TRP A 123 3.99 8.90 -9.93
N LYS A 124 3.10 8.51 -9.03
CA LYS A 124 2.82 9.20 -7.76
C LYS A 124 2.39 8.19 -6.70
N PHE A 125 2.54 8.56 -5.43
CA PHE A 125 1.95 7.79 -4.33
C PHE A 125 0.42 7.86 -4.40
N VAL A 126 -0.24 6.74 -4.12
CA VAL A 126 -1.70 6.63 -4.05
C VAL A 126 -2.10 5.75 -2.86
N PRO A 127 -3.32 5.91 -2.33
CA PRO A 127 -3.83 4.99 -1.31
C PRO A 127 -3.85 3.55 -1.82
N CYS A 128 -3.43 2.60 -1.00
CA CYS A 128 -3.55 1.19 -1.34
C CYS A 128 -5.03 0.75 -1.32
N THR A 129 -5.58 0.37 -2.47
CA THR A 129 -7.00 0.01 -2.60
C THR A 129 -7.27 -1.49 -2.64
N GLU A 130 -6.23 -2.33 -2.61
CA GLU A 130 -6.36 -3.79 -2.61
C GLU A 130 -6.71 -4.38 -1.23
N ASN A 131 -6.61 -3.59 -0.16
CA ASN A 131 -6.88 -4.01 1.23
C ASN A 131 -8.39 -4.26 1.52
N THR A 132 -9.24 -4.34 0.50
CA THR A 132 -10.69 -4.62 0.66
C THR A 132 -10.99 -5.93 1.41
N ASN A 133 -10.06 -6.90 1.41
CA ASN A 133 -10.20 -8.18 2.11
C ASN A 133 -9.51 -8.23 3.49
N SER A 134 -8.62 -7.27 3.79
CA SER A 134 -7.95 -7.11 5.09
C SER A 134 -7.93 -5.61 5.40
N PRO A 135 -9.03 -5.06 5.93
CA PRO A 135 -9.21 -3.61 5.99
C PRO A 135 -8.31 -2.95 7.03
N SER A 136 -7.72 -3.74 7.93
CA SER A 136 -6.99 -3.27 9.11
C SER A 136 -5.49 -3.56 9.03
N ILE A 137 -4.72 -2.64 9.57
CA ILE A 137 -3.27 -2.76 9.74
C ILE A 137 -2.97 -3.99 10.61
N LYS A 138 -1.95 -4.75 10.22
CA LYS A 138 -1.42 -5.84 11.05
C LYS A 138 -0.10 -5.46 11.68
N ILE A 139 0.12 -5.94 12.90
CA ILE A 139 1.39 -5.81 13.62
C ILE A 139 2.09 -7.17 13.60
N ASN A 140 3.25 -7.22 12.99
CA ASN A 140 4.12 -8.38 13.00
C ASN A 140 5.32 -8.14 13.91
N PHE A 141 5.60 -9.09 14.79
CA PHE A 141 6.84 -9.12 15.56
C PHE A 141 7.86 -10.01 14.85
N LYS A 142 9.07 -9.50 14.64
CA LYS A 142 10.14 -10.30 14.03
C LYS A 142 10.55 -11.44 14.96
N GLU A 143 10.88 -12.60 14.40
CA GLU A 143 11.56 -13.67 15.13
C GLU A 143 12.77 -13.13 15.91
N GLY A 144 12.87 -13.53 17.18
CA GLY A 144 13.85 -13.02 18.13
C GLY A 144 13.36 -11.85 19.00
N SER A 145 12.19 -11.28 18.71
CA SER A 145 11.63 -10.21 19.55
C SER A 145 11.26 -10.72 20.95
N SER A 146 11.60 -9.93 21.95
CA SER A 146 11.35 -10.14 23.38
C SER A 146 11.30 -8.79 24.11
N GLN A 147 11.11 -8.81 25.42
CA GLN A 147 11.22 -7.60 26.25
C GLN A 147 12.64 -6.99 26.31
N PHE A 148 13.66 -7.69 25.81
CA PHE A 148 15.06 -7.24 25.81
C PHE A 148 15.56 -6.75 24.44
N TRP A 149 14.80 -7.02 23.38
CA TRP A 149 15.05 -6.55 22.02
C TRP A 149 13.75 -6.73 21.23
N THR A 150 13.22 -5.68 20.60
CA THR A 150 11.92 -5.76 19.94
C THR A 150 12.00 -5.16 18.54
N ALA A 151 11.56 -5.93 17.53
CA ALA A 151 11.44 -5.47 16.16
C ALA A 151 10.01 -5.65 15.65
N ILE A 152 9.39 -4.55 15.20
CA ILE A 152 7.99 -4.48 14.81
C ILE A 152 7.88 -4.04 13.36
N GLN A 153 7.05 -4.73 12.58
CA GLN A 153 6.67 -4.36 11.22
C GLN A 153 5.16 -4.18 11.15
N PHE A 154 4.72 -3.17 10.41
CA PHE A 154 3.31 -2.94 10.12
C PHE A 154 3.01 -3.36 8.68
N ARG A 155 1.88 -4.05 8.49
CA ARG A 155 1.44 -4.60 7.20
C ARG A 155 0.02 -4.12 6.88
N ASP A 156 -0.40 -4.33 5.64
CA ASP A 156 -1.74 -3.98 5.15
C ASP A 156 -2.09 -2.50 5.39
N ILE A 157 -1.13 -1.61 5.19
CA ILE A 157 -1.30 -0.17 5.36
C ILE A 157 -1.94 0.46 4.11
N ASN A 158 -2.83 1.45 4.31
CA ASN A 158 -3.35 2.26 3.20
C ASN A 158 -2.41 3.39 2.79
N HIS A 159 -1.68 3.93 3.76
CA HIS A 159 -0.73 5.03 3.60
C HIS A 159 0.58 4.67 4.28
N ALA A 160 1.69 5.15 3.71
CA ALA A 160 3.01 4.97 4.29
C ALA A 160 3.04 5.47 5.74
N ILE A 161 3.71 4.73 6.60
CA ILE A 161 4.02 5.17 7.96
C ILE A 161 5.22 6.10 7.85
N ALA A 162 5.20 7.23 8.56
CA ALA A 162 6.37 8.10 8.72
C ALA A 162 7.14 7.72 9.99
N LYS A 163 6.42 7.46 11.09
CA LYS A 163 7.00 7.29 12.42
C LYS A 163 6.27 6.22 13.22
N MET A 164 6.99 5.51 14.08
CA MET A 164 6.44 4.65 15.12
C MET A 164 7.05 5.01 16.48
N GLU A 165 6.22 4.98 17.50
CA GLU A 165 6.54 5.23 18.89
C GLU A 165 5.94 4.14 19.79
N TYR A 166 6.55 3.94 20.96
CA TYR A 166 5.96 3.17 22.05
C TYR A 166 5.83 4.03 23.31
N GLN A 167 4.88 3.67 24.18
CA GLN A 167 4.65 4.39 25.42
C GLN A 167 5.53 3.87 26.55
N ASN A 168 6.26 4.76 27.21
CA ASN A 168 7.01 4.48 28.43
C ASN A 168 6.08 4.36 29.66
N PRO A 169 6.56 3.78 30.77
CA PRO A 169 5.80 3.71 32.03
C PRO A 169 5.36 5.07 32.59
N ASP A 170 6.08 6.14 32.26
CA ASP A 170 5.75 7.52 32.63
C ASP A 170 4.76 8.19 31.66
N THR A 171 4.16 7.42 30.75
CA THR A 171 3.23 7.81 29.68
C THR A 171 3.82 8.61 28.52
N SER A 172 5.12 8.92 28.54
CA SER A 172 5.80 9.58 27.43
C SER A 172 5.92 8.65 26.22
N TRP A 173 5.85 9.23 25.01
CA TRP A 173 6.05 8.50 23.76
C TRP A 173 7.53 8.56 23.36
N LYS A 174 8.13 7.40 23.10
CA LYS A 174 9.49 7.29 22.58
C LYS A 174 9.46 6.77 21.15
N ALA A 175 10.08 7.53 20.23
CA ALA A 175 10.21 7.15 18.83
C ALA A 175 11.25 6.04 18.67
N ILE A 176 10.97 5.13 17.73
CA ILE A 176 11.84 4.02 17.36
C ILE A 176 12.34 4.25 15.94
N ASN A 177 13.62 3.94 15.70
CA ASN A 177 14.21 4.02 14.36
C ASN A 177 13.68 2.88 13.48
N ARG A 178 13.39 3.22 12.22
CA ARG A 178 13.11 2.24 11.17
C ARG A 178 14.41 1.84 10.50
N GLU A 179 14.62 0.54 10.36
CA GLU A 179 15.72 -0.02 9.58
C GLU A 179 15.38 -0.11 8.10
N LEU A 180 16.40 -0.19 7.24
CA LEU A 180 16.25 -0.27 5.79
C LEU A 180 15.38 -1.43 5.29
N PHE A 181 15.10 -2.43 6.14
CA PHE A 181 14.26 -3.56 5.82
C PHE A 181 12.84 -3.49 6.41
N ASN A 182 12.37 -2.29 6.73
CA ASN A 182 11.01 -1.97 7.18
C ASN A 182 10.60 -2.61 8.52
N PHE A 183 11.55 -2.71 9.45
CA PHE A 183 11.26 -3.00 10.86
C PHE A 183 11.66 -1.80 11.71
N PHE A 184 10.83 -1.46 12.68
CA PHE A 184 11.17 -0.53 13.75
C PHE A 184 11.81 -1.31 14.89
N ILE A 185 13.02 -0.93 15.30
CA ILE A 185 13.81 -1.72 16.26
C ILE A 185 14.16 -0.93 17.51
N GLU A 186 13.69 -1.43 18.66
CA GLU A 186 14.15 -1.01 19.98
C GLU A 186 15.13 -2.04 20.53
N THR A 187 16.41 -1.66 20.59
CA THR A 187 17.49 -2.56 20.99
C THR A 187 17.48 -2.89 22.48
N SER A 188 16.82 -2.08 23.31
CA SER A 188 16.63 -2.36 24.74
C SER A 188 15.39 -3.22 25.02
N GLY A 189 14.59 -3.48 23.98
CA GLY A 189 13.28 -4.11 24.04
C GLY A 189 12.17 -3.24 24.62
N ILE A 190 10.94 -3.72 24.43
CA ILE A 190 9.70 -3.09 24.89
C ILE A 190 8.96 -4.11 25.76
N PRO A 191 8.63 -3.78 27.02
CA PRO A 191 7.82 -4.65 27.86
C PRO A 191 6.45 -4.95 27.21
N SER A 192 5.99 -6.19 27.33
CA SER A 192 4.67 -6.64 26.88
C SER A 192 3.72 -6.75 28.07
N PRO A 193 2.44 -6.31 27.96
CA PRO A 193 1.83 -5.67 26.80
C PRO A 193 2.32 -4.23 26.60
N MET A 194 2.27 -3.74 25.36
CA MET A 194 2.76 -2.41 24.98
C MET A 194 1.67 -1.55 24.34
N ASN A 195 1.78 -0.24 24.52
CA ASN A 195 1.00 0.73 23.76
C ASN A 195 1.88 1.31 22.66
N LEU A 196 1.38 1.28 21.44
CA LEU A 196 2.09 1.71 20.24
C LEU A 196 1.37 2.89 19.61
N ARG A 197 2.12 3.79 18.99
CA ARG A 197 1.59 4.86 18.16
C ARG A 197 2.30 4.87 16.83
N ILE A 198 1.54 4.99 15.75
CA ILE A 198 2.09 5.23 14.41
C ILE A 198 1.55 6.53 13.85
N THR A 199 2.39 7.25 13.12
CA THR A 199 2.02 8.46 12.39
C THR A 199 2.20 8.19 10.89
N SER A 200 1.16 8.41 10.09
CA SER A 200 1.27 8.30 8.62
C SER A 200 2.05 9.48 8.03
N VAL A 201 2.48 9.34 6.77
CA VAL A 201 3.06 10.45 5.99
C VAL A 201 2.08 11.62 5.77
N LEU A 202 0.79 11.41 6.06
CA LEU A 202 -0.22 12.46 6.01
C LEU A 202 -0.53 13.04 7.41
N ASN A 203 0.27 12.71 8.43
CA ASN A 203 0.17 13.18 9.82
C ASN A 203 -1.01 12.64 10.65
N GLU A 204 -1.73 11.63 10.16
CA GLU A 204 -2.72 10.92 10.99
C GLU A 204 -2.01 9.99 11.99
N GLU A 205 -2.43 10.07 13.26
CA GLU A 205 -1.93 9.20 14.31
C GLU A 205 -2.94 8.10 14.65
N LEU A 206 -2.46 6.86 14.75
CA LEU A 206 -3.21 5.74 15.30
C LEU A 206 -2.51 5.25 16.56
N ILE A 207 -3.29 4.94 17.59
CA ILE A 207 -2.80 4.38 18.86
C ILE A 207 -3.37 2.96 18.99
N PHE A 208 -2.49 2.02 19.31
CA PHE A 208 -2.82 0.62 19.57
C PHE A 208 -2.50 0.32 21.04
N GLU A 209 -3.51 -0.08 21.80
CA GLU A 209 -3.37 -0.32 23.23
C GLU A 209 -3.27 -1.81 23.55
N ASN A 210 -2.53 -2.14 24.61
CA ASN A 210 -2.42 -3.50 25.16
C ASN A 210 -1.96 -4.56 24.15
N ILE A 211 -1.01 -4.21 23.27
CA ILE A 211 -0.48 -5.13 22.28
C ILE A 211 0.44 -6.15 22.95
N GLU A 212 0.05 -7.41 22.90
CA GLU A 212 0.88 -8.51 23.38
C GLU A 212 1.89 -8.92 22.33
N LEU A 213 3.15 -9.11 22.75
CA LEU A 213 4.18 -9.65 21.88
C LEU A 213 3.83 -11.09 21.50
N ASN A 214 3.60 -11.33 20.20
CA ASN A 214 3.28 -12.63 19.66
C ASN A 214 4.14 -12.92 18.41
N LEU A 215 4.97 -13.97 18.49
CA LEU A 215 5.84 -14.38 17.39
C LEU A 215 5.16 -15.39 16.43
N ALA A 216 4.03 -15.97 16.81
CA ALA A 216 3.38 -17.04 16.06
C ALA A 216 2.47 -16.51 14.95
N GLN A 217 1.89 -15.33 15.14
CA GLN A 217 0.96 -14.73 14.19
C GLN A 217 0.94 -13.21 14.30
N ASP A 218 0.52 -12.56 13.21
CA ASP A 218 0.29 -11.13 13.21
C ASP A 218 -0.91 -10.77 14.10
N PHE A 219 -0.80 -9.63 14.80
CA PHE A 219 -1.92 -9.06 15.53
C PHE A 219 -2.76 -8.18 14.60
N ASP A 220 -4.07 -8.44 14.55
CA ASP A 220 -5.02 -7.61 13.81
C ASP A 220 -5.47 -6.42 14.66
N THR A 221 -5.15 -5.21 14.23
CA THR A 221 -5.45 -4.00 14.99
C THR A 221 -6.93 -3.58 14.93
N GLY A 222 -7.68 -4.06 13.93
CA GLY A 222 -9.02 -3.55 13.62
C GLY A 222 -9.06 -2.07 13.18
N LEU A 223 -7.90 -1.42 13.02
CA LEU A 223 -7.79 0.00 12.67
C LEU A 223 -7.03 0.18 11.35
N GLN A 224 -7.27 1.32 10.69
CA GLN A 224 -6.63 1.70 9.45
C GLN A 224 -6.55 3.22 9.35
N PHE A 225 -5.55 3.73 8.64
CA PHE A 225 -5.48 5.15 8.33
C PHE A 225 -6.65 5.56 7.44
N SER A 226 -7.21 6.72 7.75
CA SER A 226 -8.22 7.40 6.96
C SER A 226 -7.64 7.78 5.59
N THR A 227 -8.45 7.66 4.55
CA THR A 227 -8.11 8.15 3.22
C THR A 227 -8.95 9.39 2.92
N PRO A 228 -8.32 10.59 2.88
CA PRO A 228 -9.00 11.81 2.47
C PRO A 228 -9.70 11.65 1.13
N ALA A 229 -10.87 12.26 0.96
CA ALA A 229 -11.65 12.15 -0.28
C ALA A 229 -10.87 12.68 -1.50
N GLU A 230 -10.07 13.74 -1.31
CA GLU A 230 -9.18 14.27 -2.35
C GLU A 230 -8.07 13.29 -2.77
N CYS A 231 -7.63 12.39 -1.88
CA CYS A 231 -6.65 11.34 -2.22
C CYS A 231 -7.28 10.28 -3.13
N ASN A 232 -8.61 10.26 -3.19
CA ASN A 232 -9.39 9.38 -4.04
C ASN A 232 -9.84 10.06 -5.34
N GLU A 233 -9.46 11.30 -5.66
CA GLU A 233 -9.94 11.94 -6.92
C GLU A 233 -9.49 11.18 -8.18
N ALA A 234 -8.31 10.55 -8.17
CA ALA A 234 -7.90 9.61 -9.23
C ALA A 234 -8.68 8.28 -9.21
N LEU A 235 -9.12 7.85 -8.03
CA LEU A 235 -9.93 6.64 -7.82
C LEU A 235 -11.41 6.85 -8.14
N THR A 236 -11.97 8.06 -8.05
CA THR A 236 -13.42 8.26 -8.19
C THR A 236 -13.89 8.17 -9.66
N GLU A 237 -12.99 8.37 -10.62
CA GLU A 237 -13.19 7.97 -12.02
C GLU A 237 -12.87 6.47 -12.25
N ALA A 238 -11.83 5.92 -11.61
CA ALA A 238 -11.36 4.55 -11.81
C ALA A 238 -12.14 3.44 -11.04
N LEU A 239 -12.89 3.77 -9.98
CA LEU A 239 -13.56 2.82 -9.08
C LEU A 239 -14.84 2.20 -9.66
N THR A 240 -15.33 2.69 -10.81
CA THR A 240 -16.51 2.06 -11.42
C THR A 240 -16.19 0.80 -12.21
N THR A 241 -14.90 0.49 -12.40
CA THR A 241 -14.44 -0.68 -13.13
C THR A 241 -14.18 -1.87 -12.20
N THR A 242 -15.08 -2.85 -12.19
CA THR A 242 -14.96 -4.11 -11.45
C THR A 242 -15.22 -5.32 -12.36
N LEU A 243 -14.61 -6.46 -12.04
CA LEU A 243 -14.83 -7.74 -12.70
C LEU A 243 -15.68 -8.64 -11.80
N PHE A 244 -16.81 -9.13 -12.31
CA PHE A 244 -17.67 -10.04 -11.56
C PHE A 244 -18.26 -11.16 -12.45
N PRO A 245 -18.25 -12.43 -12.00
CA PRO A 245 -17.58 -12.93 -10.79
C PRO A 245 -16.04 -12.93 -10.94
N ASN A 246 -15.32 -12.76 -9.83
CA ASN A 246 -13.87 -12.90 -9.76
C ASN A 246 -13.50 -13.44 -8.36
N PRO A 247 -13.07 -14.70 -8.20
CA PRO A 247 -12.71 -15.67 -9.24
C PRO A 247 -13.85 -16.11 -10.17
N THR A 248 -13.51 -16.59 -11.38
CA THR A 248 -14.46 -17.06 -12.41
C THR A 248 -14.08 -18.44 -12.94
N SER A 249 -15.05 -19.24 -13.37
CA SER A 249 -14.83 -20.49 -14.12
C SER A 249 -15.12 -20.35 -15.62
N GLY A 250 -15.64 -19.20 -16.06
CA GLY A 250 -16.05 -19.04 -17.46
C GLY A 250 -16.32 -17.60 -17.85
N ILE A 251 -17.47 -17.06 -17.46
CA ILE A 251 -17.90 -15.74 -17.92
C ILE A 251 -17.57 -14.71 -16.85
N ILE A 252 -17.06 -13.56 -17.28
CA ILE A 252 -16.91 -12.36 -16.45
C ILE A 252 -17.69 -11.20 -17.06
N ASN A 253 -18.16 -10.32 -16.18
CA ASN A 253 -18.76 -9.05 -16.55
C ASN A 253 -17.88 -7.92 -16.03
N ILE A 254 -17.61 -6.97 -16.92
CA ILE A 254 -16.99 -5.70 -16.60
C ILE A 254 -18.11 -4.73 -16.25
N THR A 255 -18.20 -4.36 -14.98
CA THR A 255 -19.00 -3.20 -14.56
C THR A 255 -18.14 -1.98 -14.80
N THR A 256 -18.63 -0.98 -15.54
CA THR A 256 -17.99 0.33 -15.79
C THR A 256 -19.10 1.37 -16.04
N LYS A 257 -18.81 2.66 -15.80
CA LYS A 257 -19.71 3.76 -16.21
C LYS A 257 -20.01 3.74 -17.72
N ASN A 258 -19.01 3.49 -18.58
CA ASN A 258 -19.15 3.55 -20.05
C ASN A 258 -18.78 2.21 -20.74
N THR A 259 -19.40 1.86 -21.87
CA THR A 259 -18.90 0.75 -22.72
C THR A 259 -17.58 1.15 -23.35
N THR A 260 -16.50 0.46 -23.00
CA THR A 260 -15.14 0.92 -23.28
C THR A 260 -14.23 -0.20 -23.76
N PRO A 261 -13.17 0.12 -24.53
CA PRO A 261 -12.24 -0.87 -25.01
C PRO A 261 -11.51 -1.52 -23.83
N TRP A 262 -11.33 -2.83 -23.93
CA TRP A 262 -10.55 -3.62 -23.01
C TRP A 262 -9.57 -4.51 -23.76
N LYS A 263 -8.48 -4.85 -23.07
CA LYS A 263 -7.50 -5.84 -23.50
C LYS A 263 -7.27 -6.83 -22.35
N LEU A 264 -7.31 -8.11 -22.68
CA LEU A 264 -7.09 -9.23 -21.77
C LEU A 264 -5.70 -9.82 -22.05
N PHE A 265 -4.89 -9.91 -21.01
CA PHE A 265 -3.51 -10.40 -21.05
C PHE A 265 -3.34 -11.57 -20.10
N ASN A 266 -2.41 -12.48 -20.44
CA ASN A 266 -1.92 -13.48 -19.49
C ASN A 266 -0.91 -12.84 -18.51
N ASN A 267 -0.41 -13.66 -17.59
CA ASN A 267 0.71 -13.36 -16.70
C ASN A 267 2.07 -13.19 -17.40
N SER A 268 2.16 -13.15 -18.73
CA SER A 268 3.40 -12.82 -19.42
C SER A 268 3.27 -11.50 -20.18
N GLY A 269 2.17 -10.77 -19.97
CA GLY A 269 1.88 -9.55 -20.71
C GLY A 269 1.39 -9.76 -22.14
N LYS A 270 1.25 -11.01 -22.59
CA LYS A 270 0.80 -11.30 -23.94
C LYS A 270 -0.69 -10.99 -24.05
N THR A 271 -1.05 -10.12 -24.98
CA THR A 271 -2.46 -9.86 -25.31
C THR A 271 -3.08 -11.15 -25.85
N LEU A 272 -4.10 -11.66 -25.15
CA LEU A 272 -4.85 -12.84 -25.55
C LEU A 272 -6.12 -12.45 -26.33
N ARG A 273 -6.76 -11.37 -25.90
CA ARG A 273 -8.02 -10.90 -26.48
C ARG A 273 -8.19 -9.41 -26.27
N GLN A 274 -8.98 -8.77 -27.13
CA GLN A 274 -9.40 -7.39 -26.96
C GLN A 274 -10.83 -7.23 -27.45
N GLY A 275 -11.54 -6.23 -26.94
CA GLY A 275 -12.93 -5.98 -27.33
C GLY A 275 -13.50 -4.77 -26.63
N THR A 276 -14.81 -4.55 -26.82
CA THR A 276 -15.57 -3.47 -26.18
C THR A 276 -16.79 -3.99 -25.41
N ALA A 277 -17.06 -5.30 -25.51
CA ALA A 277 -18.21 -5.93 -24.86
C ALA A 277 -17.98 -6.01 -23.34
N LYS A 278 -18.99 -5.66 -22.54
CA LYS A 278 -18.94 -5.78 -21.08
C LYS A 278 -18.94 -7.22 -20.58
N ARG A 279 -19.24 -8.19 -21.44
CA ARG A 279 -19.25 -9.63 -21.12
C ARG A 279 -18.11 -10.31 -21.86
N ILE A 280 -17.23 -11.00 -21.12
CA ILE A 280 -16.10 -11.73 -21.68
C ILE A 280 -16.26 -13.20 -21.29
N ASP A 281 -16.24 -14.06 -22.30
CA ASP A 281 -16.15 -15.50 -22.11
C ASP A 281 -14.68 -15.93 -22.11
N VAL A 282 -14.22 -16.41 -20.96
CA VAL A 282 -12.88 -16.97 -20.72
C VAL A 282 -12.95 -18.47 -20.37
N SER A 283 -14.07 -19.14 -20.68
CA SER A 283 -14.25 -20.57 -20.37
C SER A 283 -13.21 -21.47 -21.03
N SER A 284 -12.69 -21.07 -22.20
CA SER A 284 -11.64 -21.79 -22.92
C SER A 284 -10.24 -21.55 -22.37
N PHE A 285 -10.07 -20.64 -21.40
CA PHE A 285 -8.74 -20.26 -20.91
C PHE A 285 -8.32 -21.21 -19.77
N PRO A 286 -7.04 -21.62 -19.70
CA PRO A 286 -6.51 -22.40 -18.59
C PRO A 286 -6.72 -21.70 -17.24
N LYS A 287 -6.77 -22.49 -16.17
CA LYS A 287 -6.76 -21.94 -14.80
C LYS A 287 -5.51 -21.09 -14.58
N GLY A 288 -5.64 -19.95 -13.93
CA GLY A 288 -4.53 -19.03 -13.73
C GLY A 288 -4.95 -17.59 -13.52
N ILE A 289 -3.95 -16.72 -13.44
CA ILE A 289 -4.11 -15.29 -13.25
C ILE A 289 -4.00 -14.59 -14.60
N TYR A 290 -4.93 -13.67 -14.83
CA TYR A 290 -5.01 -12.85 -16.03
C TYR A 290 -5.27 -11.41 -15.63
N TYR A 291 -5.06 -10.49 -16.57
CA TYR A 291 -5.20 -9.07 -16.34
C TYR A 291 -6.05 -8.44 -17.44
N ILE A 292 -6.94 -7.53 -17.05
CA ILE A 292 -7.82 -6.82 -17.99
C ILE A 292 -7.55 -5.33 -17.85
N LEU A 293 -6.92 -4.76 -18.87
CA LEU A 293 -6.83 -3.32 -19.03
C LEU A 293 -8.15 -2.82 -19.58
N VAL A 294 -8.80 -1.92 -18.87
CA VAL A 294 -10.05 -1.29 -19.23
C VAL A 294 -9.78 0.20 -19.44
N GLU A 295 -10.37 0.79 -20.48
CA GLU A 295 -10.25 2.22 -20.82
C GLU A 295 -8.83 2.69 -21.16
N ASN A 296 -7.87 1.78 -21.37
CA ASN A 296 -6.44 2.08 -21.42
C ASN A 296 -5.94 2.87 -20.19
N LYS A 297 -6.65 2.74 -19.07
CA LYS A 297 -6.38 3.51 -17.85
C LYS A 297 -6.17 2.60 -16.66
N LYS A 298 -6.99 1.56 -16.51
CA LYS A 298 -7.01 0.72 -15.31
C LYS A 298 -6.84 -0.75 -15.65
N THR A 299 -5.89 -1.41 -15.00
CA THR A 299 -5.76 -2.87 -15.08
C THR A 299 -6.40 -3.54 -13.86
N VAL A 300 -7.21 -4.57 -14.10
CA VAL A 300 -7.87 -5.35 -13.05
C VAL A 300 -7.45 -6.82 -13.15
N LYS A 301 -7.05 -7.40 -12.01
CA LYS A 301 -6.69 -8.83 -11.88
C LYS A 301 -7.93 -9.71 -11.99
N MET A 302 -7.87 -10.75 -12.82
CA MET A 302 -8.87 -11.81 -12.97
C MET A 302 -8.28 -13.17 -12.60
N ILE A 303 -8.97 -13.93 -11.76
CA ILE A 303 -8.57 -15.29 -11.34
C ILE A 303 -9.49 -16.30 -12.04
N LYS A 304 -8.92 -17.13 -12.93
CA LYS A 304 -9.62 -18.24 -13.61
C LYS A 304 -9.44 -19.54 -12.82
N GLN A 305 -10.55 -20.13 -12.40
CA GLN A 305 -10.65 -21.43 -11.72
C GLN A 305 -11.14 -22.55 -12.63
#